data_AF-A0A1T5A0Y6-F1
#
_entry.id   AF-A0A1T5A0Y6-F1
#
_cell.length_a   1.000
_cell.length_b   1.000
_cell.length_c   1.000
_cell.angle_alpha   90.00
_cell.angle_beta   90.00
_cell.angle_gamma   90.00
#
_symmetry.space_group_name_H-M   'P 1'
#
loop_
_entity.id
_entity.type
_entity.pdbx_description
1 polymer ?
#
loop_
_entity_poly.entity_id
_entity_poly.type
_entity_poly.pdbx_seq_one_letter_code
_entity_poly.pdbx_strand_id
1 'polypeptide(L)'
;QLLHIKSFIGTSENAVMIQIWTALITILVLKYLKALAQYGWRLSNLVAFIRLNMFVKIDLQKWLDKPFDEPPEPVQKYIQGVLF
;
A
#
# COMPACT_ATOMS: atom_id res chain seq x y z
N GLN A 1 10.50 26.32 -12.70
CA GLN A 1 11.12 25.63 -11.54
C GLN A 1 11.52 24.23 -11.98
N LEU A 2 12.82 23.94 -12.03
CA LEU A 2 13.37 22.67 -12.50
C LEU A 2 13.10 21.57 -11.44
N LEU A 3 12.53 20.44 -11.86
CA LEU A 3 12.39 19.26 -11.01
C LEU A 3 13.79 18.69 -10.73
N HIS A 4 14.40 19.08 -9.62
CA HIS A 4 15.62 18.44 -9.12
C HIS A 4 15.28 17.01 -8.69
N ILE A 5 15.62 16.04 -9.54
CA ILE A 5 15.81 14.65 -9.13
C ILE A 5 16.92 14.67 -8.10
N LYS A 6 16.62 14.27 -6.85
CA LYS A 6 17.45 14.46 -5.65
C LYS A 6 18.70 13.55 -5.59
N SER A 7 19.29 13.22 -6.75
CA SER A 7 20.40 12.29 -6.95
C SER A 7 20.01 10.81 -6.87
N PHE A 8 20.49 10.04 -7.85
CA PHE A 8 20.61 8.58 -7.74
C PHE A 8 21.61 8.26 -6.62
N ILE A 9 21.38 7.16 -5.89
CA ILE A 9 22.30 6.71 -4.84
C ILE A 9 23.47 6.03 -5.54
N GLY A 10 24.49 6.83 -5.86
CA GLY A 10 25.60 6.45 -6.74
C GLY A 10 25.36 6.91 -8.18
N THR A 11 26.36 7.60 -8.74
CA THR A 11 26.36 8.14 -10.11
C THR A 11 27.12 7.25 -11.09
N SER A 12 27.70 6.13 -10.63
CA SER A 12 28.38 5.19 -11.51
C SER A 12 27.37 4.47 -12.40
N GLU A 13 27.78 4.15 -13.63
CA GLU A 13 26.95 3.46 -14.62
C GLU A 13 26.33 2.17 -14.04
N ASN A 14 27.12 1.39 -13.31
CA ASN A 14 26.66 0.16 -12.67
C ASN A 14 25.57 0.44 -11.60
N ALA A 15 25.74 1.49 -10.78
CA ALA A 15 24.74 1.87 -9.78
C ALA A 15 23.41 2.29 -10.42
N VAL A 16 23.47 2.96 -11.58
CA VAL A 16 22.29 3.35 -12.34
C VAL A 16 21.62 2.14 -12.98
N MET A 17 22.37 1.21 -13.58
CA MET A 17 21.84 -0.03 -14.13
C MET A 17 21.12 -0.86 -13.08
N ILE A 18 21.71 -1.04 -11.90
CA ILE A 18 21.08 -1.78 -10.78
C ILE A 18 19.79 -1.09 -10.34
N GLN A 19 19.74 0.24 -10.28
CA GLN A 19 18.54 0.99 -9.93
C GLN A 19 17.41 0.80 -10.97
N ILE A 20 17.74 0.78 -12.26
CA ILE A 20 16.77 0.50 -13.33
C ILE A 20 16.22 -0.92 -13.20
N TRP A 21 17.08 -1.92 -13.08
CA TRP A 21 16.64 -3.31 -12.92
C TRP A 21 15.79 -3.50 -11.66
N THR A 22 16.17 -2.86 -10.55
CA THR A 22 15.41 -2.89 -9.30
C THR A 22 14.03 -2.25 -9.46
N ALA A 23 13.94 -1.11 -10.15
CA ALA A 23 12.67 -0.44 -10.43
C ALA A 23 11.75 -1.31 -11.31
N LEU A 24 12.30 -1.97 -12.34
CA LEU A 24 11.56 -2.88 -13.20
C LEU A 24 10.99 -4.08 -12.42
N ILE A 25 11.82 -4.73 -11.60
CA ILE A 25 11.40 -5.84 -10.74
C ILE A 25 10.32 -5.38 -9.75
N THR A 26 10.51 -4.22 -9.12
CA THR A 26 9.55 -3.66 -8.16
C THR A 26 8.19 -3.42 -8.81
N ILE A 27 8.16 -2.82 -10.00
CA ILE A 27 6.90 -2.58 -10.74
C ILE A 27 6.22 -3.90 -11.12
N LEU A 28 7.00 -4.91 -11.53
CA LEU A 28 6.47 -6.23 -11.87
C LEU A 28 5.79 -6.88 -10.65
N VAL A 29 6.46 -6.88 -9.49
CA VAL A 29 5.91 -7.40 -8.23
C VAL A 29 4.63 -6.65 -7.84
N LEU A 30 4.62 -5.31 -7.92
CA LEU A 30 3.44 -4.51 -7.59
C LEU A 30 2.24 -4.81 -8.51
N LYS A 31 2.48 -5.00 -9.81
CA LYS A 31 1.42 -5.40 -10.75
C LYS A 31 0.89 -6.79 -10.44
N TYR A 32 1.76 -7.72 -10.07
CA TYR A 32 1.37 -9.06 -9.69
C TYR A 32 0.52 -9.06 -8.41
N LEU A 33 0.93 -8.31 -7.37
CA LEU A 33 0.14 -8.16 -6.14
C LEU A 33 -1.22 -7.52 -6.42
N LYS A 34 -1.28 -6.51 -7.29
CA LYS A 34 -2.55 -5.91 -7.72
C LYS A 34 -3.45 -6.90 -8.45
N ALA A 35 -2.89 -7.87 -9.18
CA ALA A 35 -3.66 -8.90 -9.88
C ALA A 35 -4.16 -10.01 -8.95
N LEU A 36 -3.43 -10.30 -7.86
CA LEU A 36 -3.85 -11.25 -6.84
C LEU A 36 -4.93 -10.68 -5.91
N ALA A 37 -4.89 -9.37 -5.64
CA ALA A 37 -5.84 -8.73 -4.74
C ALA A 37 -7.28 -8.86 -5.26
N GLN A 38 -8.17 -9.33 -4.40
CA GLN A 38 -9.60 -9.26 -4.64
C GLN A 38 -10.15 -7.84 -4.47
N TYR A 39 -9.46 -7.02 -3.67
CA TYR A 39 -9.80 -5.60 -3.49
C TYR A 39 -9.40 -4.77 -4.72
N GLY A 40 -10.26 -3.84 -5.13
CA GLY A 40 -10.08 -2.96 -6.29
C GLY A 40 -9.02 -1.87 -6.10
N TRP A 41 -7.77 -2.25 -5.85
CA TRP A 41 -6.68 -1.30 -5.58
C TRP A 41 -6.41 -0.36 -6.76
N ARG A 42 -6.30 0.94 -6.44
CA ARG A 42 -5.60 1.90 -7.28
C ARG A 42 -4.10 1.71 -7.06
N LEU A 43 -3.33 1.65 -8.14
CA LEU A 43 -1.89 1.34 -8.08
C LEU A 43 -1.13 2.31 -7.14
N SER A 44 -1.41 3.62 -7.22
CA SER A 44 -0.79 4.62 -6.35
C SER A 44 -1.05 4.37 -4.86
N ASN A 45 -2.25 3.92 -4.51
CA ASN A 45 -2.61 3.60 -3.12
C ASN A 45 -1.85 2.35 -2.68
N LEU A 46 -1.88 1.28 -3.48
CA LEU A 46 -1.18 0.03 -3.16
C LEU A 46 0.31 0.28 -2.89
N VAL A 47 0.98 1.05 -3.75
CA VAL A 47 2.40 1.38 -3.60
C VAL A 47 2.67 2.14 -2.29
N ALA A 48 1.85 3.14 -1.97
CA ALA A 48 1.99 3.91 -0.74
C ALA A 48 1.81 3.02 0.49
N PHE A 49 0.81 2.15 0.50
CA PHE A 49 0.55 1.27 1.63
C PHE A 49 1.57 0.13 1.77
N ILE A 50 2.03 -0.49 0.68
CA ILE A 50 3.11 -1.48 0.70
C ILE A 50 4.35 -0.85 1.33
N ARG A 51 4.67 0.41 0.96
CA ARG A 51 5.81 1.13 1.51
C ARG A 51 5.67 1.35 3.02
N LEU A 52 4.47 1.70 3.50
CA LEU A 52 4.20 1.90 4.93
C LEU A 52 4.22 0.58 5.71
N ASN A 53 3.75 -0.51 5.11
CA ASN A 53 3.61 -1.80 5.77
C ASN A 53 4.79 -2.76 5.53
N MET A 54 5.83 -2.34 4.81
CA MET A 54 6.95 -3.20 4.39
C MET A 54 7.67 -3.89 5.56
N PHE A 55 7.69 -3.25 6.73
CA PHE A 55 8.36 -3.74 7.93
C PHE A 55 7.39 -4.23 9.01
N VAL A 56 6.09 -4.28 8.71
CA VAL A 56 5.06 -4.71 9.66
C VAL A 56 4.85 -6.21 9.51
N LYS A 57 4.71 -6.92 10.63
CA LYS A 57 4.30 -8.34 10.63
C LYS A 57 2.79 -8.45 10.40
N ILE A 58 2.38 -8.37 9.13
CA ILE A 58 1.00 -8.64 8.70
C ILE A 58 0.97 -9.75 7.65
N ASP A 59 -0.15 -10.48 7.59
CA ASP A 59 -0.44 -11.37 6.47
C ASP A 59 -0.76 -10.51 5.24
N LEU A 60 0.20 -10.45 4.31
CA LEU A 60 0.14 -9.57 3.14
C LEU A 60 -1.07 -9.88 2.26
N GLN A 61 -1.40 -11.16 2.06
CA GLN A 61 -2.47 -11.58 1.17
C GLN A 61 -3.84 -11.21 1.76
N LYS A 62 -4.06 -11.51 3.05
CA LYS A 62 -5.30 -11.10 3.75
C LYS A 62 -5.47 -9.59 3.75
N TRP A 63 -4.40 -8.85 3.96
CA TRP A 63 -4.42 -7.38 3.95
C TRP A 63 -4.67 -6.81 2.54
N LEU A 64 -4.11 -7.43 1.49
CA LEU A 64 -4.40 -7.06 0.10
C LEU A 64 -5.88 -7.27 -0.24
N ASP A 65 -6.51 -8.32 0.28
CA ASP A 65 -7.91 -8.65 0.01
C ASP A 65 -8.88 -7.81 0.86
N LYS A 66 -8.53 -7.54 2.12
CA LYS A 66 -9.31 -6.71 3.06
C LYS A 66 -8.39 -5.74 3.80
N PRO A 67 -8.09 -4.56 3.20
CA PRO A 67 -7.18 -3.59 3.82
C PRO A 67 -7.77 -2.79 4.97
N PHE A 68 -9.09 -2.80 5.11
CA PHE A 68 -9.82 -2.03 6.12
C PHE A 68 -10.64 -2.99 6.97
N ASP A 69 -10.59 -2.82 8.28
CA ASP A 69 -11.49 -3.48 9.19
C ASP A 69 -12.92 -2.96 8.99
N GLU A 70 -13.90 -3.84 9.15
CA GLU A 70 -15.31 -3.47 9.10
C GLU A 70 -15.60 -2.47 10.23
N PRO A 71 -16.42 -1.42 9.97
CA PRO A 71 -16.82 -0.51 11.03
C PRO A 71 -17.44 -1.32 12.17
N PRO A 72 -17.17 -0.98 13.44
CA PRO A 72 -17.83 -1.64 14.56
C PRO A 72 -19.34 -1.55 14.36
N GLU A 73 -20.04 -2.66 14.60
CA GLU A 73 -21.49 -2.71 14.47
C GLU A 73 -22.11 -1.52 15.21
N PRO A 74 -23.10 -0.82 14.62
CA PRO A 74 -23.71 0.31 15.27
C PRO A 74 -24.29 -0.16 16.60
N VAL A 75 -23.67 0.29 17.70
CA VAL A 75 -24.13 0.04 19.06
C VAL A 75 -25.61 0.39 19.06
N GLN A 76 -26.48 -0.60 19.25
CA GLN A 76 -27.92 -0.37 19.30
C GLN A 76 -28.14 0.73 20.32
N LYS A 77 -28.50 1.93 19.85
CA LYS A 77 -28.95 3.02 20.71
C LYS A 77 -30.23 2.51 21.33
N TYR A 78 -30.12 1.89 22.51
CA TYR A 78 -31.26 1.70 23.39
C TYR A 78 -31.84 3.10 23.56
N ILE A 79 -32.99 3.34 22.93
CA ILE A 79 -33.82 4.49 23.23
C ILE A 79 -34.13 4.31 24.72
N GLN A 80 -33.40 5.01 25.58
CA GLN A 80 -33.75 5.12 26.98
C GLN A 80 -35.13 5.75 26.97
N GLY A 81 -36.14 4.91 27.18
CA GLY A 81 -37.51 5.34 27.33
C GLY A 81 -37.52 6.45 28.36
N VAL A 82 -38.14 7.56 27.99
CA VAL A 82 -38.43 8.65 28.91
C VAL A 82 -39.05 8.04 30.17
N LEU A 83 -38.29 8.11 31.27
CA LEU A 83 -38.90 8.14 32.58
C LEU A 83 -39.64 9.48 32.62
N PHE A 84 -40.90 9.45 33.05
CA PHE A 84 -41.90 10.52 33.11
C PHE A 84 -42.85 10.61 31.91
#